data_AF-A0A3P8FV30-F1
#
_entry.id   AF-A0A3P8FV30-F1
#
_cell.length_a   1.000
_cell.length_b   1.000
_cell.length_c   1.000
_cell.angle_alpha   90.00
_cell.angle_beta   90.00
_cell.angle_gamma   90.00
#
_symmetry.space_group_name_H-M   'P 1'
#
loop_
_entity.id
_entity.type
_entity.pdbx_description
1 polymer ?
#
loop_
_entity_poly.entity_id
_entity_poly.type
_entity_poly.pdbx_seq_one_letter_code
_entity_poly.pdbx_strand_id
1 'polypeptide(L)'
;MWERTNQLPDEEEIRKRRWKWIGHTFRKSSNCITRQALTWNPEGMRKSGRLKNTLRREIEADMKRMNKNWKELERIAQDRVG
;
A
#
# COMPACT_ATOMS: atom_id res chain seq x y z
N MET A 1 10.57 -3.18 35.93
CA MET A 1 11.46 -3.26 34.75
C MET A 1 10.70 -4.00 33.66
N TRP A 2 9.95 -3.29 32.82
CA TRP A 2 9.27 -3.93 31.69
C TRP A 2 10.28 -4.08 30.56
N GLU A 3 10.89 -5.27 30.46
CA GLU A 3 11.63 -5.67 29.28
C GLU A 3 10.65 -5.71 28.11
N ARG A 4 10.88 -4.82 27.13
CA ARG A 4 10.20 -4.90 25.84
C ARG A 4 10.69 -6.18 25.18
N THR A 5 9.84 -7.21 25.23
CA THR A 5 9.95 -8.40 24.38
C THR A 5 10.29 -7.97 22.95
N ASN A 6 11.11 -8.77 22.26
CA ASN A 6 11.53 -8.59 20.86
C ASN A 6 10.36 -8.69 19.85
N GLN A 7 9.20 -8.13 20.17
CA GLN A 7 8.09 -7.93 19.25
C GLN A 7 8.53 -6.87 18.24
N LEU A 8 8.57 -7.25 16.97
CA LEU A 8 8.57 -6.27 15.89
C LEU A 8 7.37 -5.35 16.14
N PRO A 9 7.54 -4.02 16.07
CA PRO A 9 6.43 -3.11 16.29
C PRO A 9 5.29 -3.51 15.34
N ASP A 10 4.07 -3.66 15.85
CA ASP A 10 2.93 -4.19 15.08
C ASP A 10 2.75 -3.47 13.73
N GLU A 11 3.07 -2.18 13.70
CA GLU A 11 3.10 -1.35 12.49
C GLU A 11 4.03 -1.89 11.39
N GLU A 12 5.19 -2.44 11.74
CA GLU A 12 6.15 -2.97 10.78
C GLU A 12 5.68 -4.29 10.17
N GLU A 13 5.06 -5.17 10.95
CA GLU A 13 4.44 -6.39 10.44
C GLU A 13 3.23 -6.08 9.55
N ILE A 14 2.37 -5.13 9.96
CA ILE A 14 1.26 -4.64 9.14
C ILE A 14 1.78 -4.06 7.82
N ARG A 15 2.84 -3.24 7.86
CA ARG A 15 3.49 -2.66 6.68
C ARG A 15 4.03 -3.74 5.74
N LYS A 16 4.75 -4.74 6.24
CA LYS A 16 5.25 -5.87 5.42
C LYS A 16 4.12 -6.61 4.72
N ARG A 17 3.03 -6.92 5.44
CA ARG A 17 1.85 -7.59 4.88
C ARG A 17 1.18 -6.73 3.80
N ARG A 18 1.04 -5.42 4.04
CA ARG A 18 0.51 -4.46 3.08
C ARG A 18 1.37 -4.42 1.80
N TRP A 19 2.69 -4.35 1.92
CA TRP A 19 3.61 -4.39 0.77
C TRP A 19 3.55 -5.70 0.00
N LYS A 20 3.41 -6.83 0.69
CA LYS A 20 3.22 -8.14 0.05
C LYS A 20 1.94 -8.17 -0.77
N TRP A 21 0.84 -7.61 -0.24
CA TRP A 21 -0.42 -7.50 -0.95
C TRP A 21 -0.34 -6.55 -2.15
N ILE A 22 0.24 -5.36 -1.98
CA ILE A 22 0.45 -4.38 -3.07
C ILE A 22 1.27 -5.00 -4.21
N GLY A 23 2.39 -5.67 -3.88
CA GLY A 23 3.21 -6.35 -4.88
C GLY A 23 2.50 -7.53 -5.56
N HIS A 24 1.55 -8.19 -4.90
CA HIS A 24 0.70 -9.19 -5.54
C HIS A 24 -0.31 -8.55 -6.49
N THR A 25 -0.96 -7.45 -6.08
CA THR A 25 -1.91 -6.70 -6.90
C THR A 25 -1.26 -6.10 -8.15
N PHE A 26 -0.03 -5.57 -8.03
CA PHE A 26 0.71 -5.04 -9.19
C PHE A 26 1.17 -6.11 -10.18
N ARG A 27 1.35 -7.36 -9.74
CA ARG A 27 1.64 -8.50 -10.62
C ARG A 27 0.44 -8.98 -11.41
N LYS A 28 -0.79 -8.57 -11.06
CA LYS A 28 -1.97 -8.83 -11.89
C LYS A 28 -1.93 -7.96 -13.15
N SER A 29 -2.68 -8.37 -14.17
CA SER A 29 -2.81 -7.63 -15.41
C SER A 29 -3.28 -6.19 -15.16
N SER A 30 -2.89 -5.28 -16.05
CA SER A 30 -3.30 -3.86 -16.03
C SER A 30 -4.81 -3.68 -15.98
N ASN A 31 -5.56 -4.59 -16.61
CA ASN A 31 -7.02 -4.58 -16.66
C ASN A 31 -7.68 -5.17 -15.40
N CYS A 32 -6.91 -5.64 -14.42
CA CYS A 32 -7.47 -6.24 -13.22
C CYS A 32 -8.15 -5.17 -12.35
N ILE A 33 -9.41 -5.40 -11.99
CA ILE A 33 -10.24 -4.48 -11.17
C ILE A 33 -9.54 -4.12 -9.87
N THR A 34 -8.84 -5.05 -9.22
CA THR A 34 -8.11 -4.79 -7.97
C THR A 34 -6.96 -3.82 -8.15
N ARG A 35 -6.29 -3.84 -9.32
CA ARG A 35 -5.20 -2.93 -9.66
C ARG A 35 -5.73 -1.54 -9.99
N GLN A 36 -6.82 -1.46 -10.75
CA GLN A 36 -7.50 -0.20 -11.02
C GLN A 36 -8.03 0.43 -9.73
N ALA A 37 -8.64 -0.35 -8.84
CA ALA A 37 -9.16 0.10 -7.55
C ALA A 37 -8.08 0.66 -6.61
N LEU A 38 -6.84 0.17 -6.71
CA LEU A 38 -5.70 0.67 -5.93
C LEU A 38 -5.33 2.12 -6.32
N THR A 39 -5.37 2.42 -7.62
CA THR A 39 -5.07 3.75 -8.17
C THR A 39 -6.30 4.63 -8.37
N TRP A 40 -7.51 4.11 -8.13
CA TRP A 40 -8.76 4.79 -8.41
C TRP A 40 -8.93 6.02 -7.53
N ASN A 41 -9.07 7.19 -8.15
CA ASN A 41 -9.54 8.39 -7.49
C ASN A 41 -11.05 8.49 -7.75
N PRO A 42 -11.93 8.29 -6.74
CA PRO A 42 -13.36 8.43 -6.96
C PRO A 42 -13.66 9.90 -7.30
N GLU A 43 -14.07 10.12 -8.54
CA GLU A 43 -14.52 11.43 -9.01
C GLU A 43 -15.88 11.75 -8.37
N GLY A 44 -15.99 12.90 -7.71
CA GLY A 44 -17.22 13.37 -7.07
C GLY A 44 -17.06 13.80 -5.61
N MET A 45 -17.95 14.70 -5.18
CA MET A 45 -18.04 15.13 -3.79
C MET A 45 -18.65 14.01 -2.94
N ARG A 46 -17.83 13.39 -2.09
CA ARG A 46 -18.33 12.46 -1.07
C ARG A 46 -19.00 13.22 0.06
N LYS A 47 -20.05 12.63 0.66
CA LYS A 47 -20.69 13.16 1.88
C LYS A 47 -19.61 13.46 2.94
N SER A 48 -19.60 14.68 3.44
CA SER A 48 -18.74 15.10 4.56
C SER A 48 -18.98 14.15 5.74
N GLY A 49 -17.91 13.61 6.33
CA GLY A 49 -17.98 12.64 7.43
C GLY A 49 -17.60 11.20 7.10
N ARG A 50 -17.54 10.80 5.82
CA ARG A 50 -16.98 9.48 5.45
C ARG A 50 -15.46 9.57 5.37
N LEU A 51 -14.77 8.74 6.16
CA LEU A 51 -13.30 8.71 6.18
C LEU A 51 -12.75 8.56 4.75
N LYS A 52 -11.92 9.50 4.30
CA LYS A 52 -11.15 9.37 3.05
C LYS A 52 -10.19 8.20 3.24
N ASN A 53 -10.63 7.01 2.83
CA ASN A 53 -9.87 5.76 2.65
C ASN A 53 -8.51 5.70 3.35
N THR A 54 -8.51 5.18 4.60
CA THR A 54 -7.31 4.98 5.43
C THR A 54 -6.20 4.28 4.67
N LEU A 55 -6.55 3.20 3.94
CA LEU A 55 -5.59 2.39 3.19
C LEU A 55 -4.79 3.20 2.17
N ARG A 56 -5.40 4.14 1.43
CA ARG A 56 -4.66 4.92 0.43
C ARG A 56 -3.69 5.90 1.11
N ARG A 57 -4.11 6.57 2.18
CA ARG A 57 -3.24 7.50 2.94
C ARG A 57 -2.10 6.76 3.62
N GLU A 58 -2.37 5.58 4.17
CA GLU A 58 -1.38 4.71 4.76
C GLU A 58 -0.34 4.25 3.72
N ILE A 59 -0.79 3.85 2.52
CA ILE A 59 0.11 3.48 1.41
C ILE A 59 0.93 4.68 0.94
N GLU A 60 0.29 5.84 0.74
CA GLU A 60 0.99 7.08 0.36
C GLU A 60 2.01 7.51 1.42
N ALA A 61 1.71 7.34 2.72
CA ALA A 61 2.64 7.60 3.81
C ALA A 61 3.82 6.61 3.82
N ASP A 62 3.54 5.31 3.65
CA ASP A 62 4.58 4.27 3.54
C ASP A 62 5.47 4.53 2.32
N MET A 63 4.90 4.95 1.19
CA MET A 63 5.63 5.35 -0.02
C MET A 63 6.52 6.56 0.21
N LYS A 64 5.98 7.61 0.85
CA LYS A 64 6.72 8.82 1.18
C LYS A 64 7.91 8.50 2.09
N ARG A 65 7.74 7.55 3.03
CA ARG A 65 8.82 7.08 3.90
C ARG A 65 9.92 6.32 3.14
N MET A 66 9.56 5.60 2.07
CA MET A 66 10.54 4.89 1.23
C MET A 66 11.09 5.73 0.08
N ASN A 67 10.65 6.99 -0.04
CA ASN A 67 11.02 7.91 -1.13
C ASN A 67 10.82 7.28 -2.53
N LYS A 68 9.72 6.55 -2.73
CA LYS A 68 9.39 5.91 -4.01
C LYS A 68 8.08 6.39 -4.58
N ASN A 69 8.01 6.47 -5.91
CA ASN A 69 6.78 6.78 -6.63
C ASN A 69 6.05 5.49 -7.08
N TRP A 70 4.77 5.60 -7.46
CA TRP A 70 3.93 4.50 -7.93
C TRP A 70 4.54 3.75 -9.12
N LYS A 71 5.18 4.48 -10.05
CA LYS A 71 5.88 3.89 -11.20
C LYS A 71 7.06 2.99 -10.80
N GLU A 72 7.82 3.42 -9.79
CA GLU A 72 8.98 2.65 -9.32
C GLU A 72 8.55 1.41 -8.54
N LEU A 73 7.48 1.52 -7.76
CA LEU A 73 6.87 0.37 -7.09
C LEU A 73 6.37 -0.67 -8.07
N GLU A 74 5.72 -0.23 -9.14
CA GLU A 74 5.26 -1.11 -10.21
C GLU A 74 6.45 -1.86 -10.82
N ARG A 75 7.53 -1.16 -11.14
CA ARG A 75 8.77 -1.76 -11.68
C ARG A 75 9.37 -2.79 -10.72
N ILE A 76 9.50 -2.45 -9.43
CA ILE A 76 10.03 -3.38 -8.41
C ILE A 76 9.14 -4.61 -8.22
N ALA A 77 7.82 -4.45 -8.32
CA ALA A 77 6.89 -5.57 -8.20
C ALA A 77 6.99 -6.53 -9.40
N GLN A 78 7.33 -6.01 -10.59
CA GLN A 78 7.55 -6.78 -11.82
C GLN A 78 8.96 -7.41 -11.86
N ASP A 79 10.01 -6.70 -11.44
CA ASP A 79 11.41 -7.18 -11.44
C ASP A 79 11.66 -8.35 -10.48
N ARG A 80 10.76 -8.61 -9.51
CA ARG A 80 10.81 -9.81 -8.66
C ARG A 80 10.45 -11.11 -9.39
N VAL A 81 10.13 -11.05 -10.67
CA VAL A 81 9.98 -12.21 -11.55
C VAL A 81 11.37 -12.62 -12.03
N GLY A 82 12.04 -13.41 -11.20
CA GLY A 82 13.31 -14.08 -11.48
C GLY A 82 13.39 -15.32 -10.61
#